data_AF-A0A7R9FS08-F1
#
_entry.id   AF-A0A7R9FS08-F1
#
_cell.length_a   1.000
_cell.length_b   1.000
_cell.length_c   1.000
_cell.angle_alpha   90.00
_cell.angle_beta   90.00
_cell.angle_gamma   90.00
#
_symmetry.space_group_name_H-M   'P 1'
#
loop_
_entity.id
_entity.type
_entity.pdbx_description
1 polymer ?
#
loop_
_entity_poly.entity_id
_entity_poly.type
_entity_poly.pdbx_seq_one_letter_code
_entity_poly.pdbx_strand_id
1 'polypeptide(L)'
;MPNVRFRSCLQHQRELKGGLVALNLAREDWDTWDPMLIAEGLFAAANIFSSLKLVYIFSVNPYLGPLQVSLSRMVMDILKFFFLYILVLFAFSCGMNQLLWYYADLERTACVDQQAKAFNSSTADPDACFVWRRFSNLFETSQTIFWAIFGLIDLDNFELKGIKSFTRFWGMLMFGTYHVIAIVVLLNLLIAMMNHSYQLIFEKADVEWKFARSKLWISYFEEGGTVPPPFNIIPTPKTIYYILRWLYRKMCGKTQAAKKQHMQTIRVRPLSLAP
;
A
#
# COMPACT_ATOMS: atom_id res chain seq x y z
N MET A 1 9.73 10.21 5.80
CA MET A 1 8.51 10.91 6.31
C MET A 1 8.66 12.41 6.62
N PRO A 2 9.84 13.08 6.72
CA PRO A 2 9.89 14.52 7.00
C PRO A 2 9.53 15.45 5.81
N ASN A 3 9.56 14.95 4.56
CA ASN A 3 9.28 15.78 3.37
C ASN A 3 7.82 16.20 3.20
N VAL A 4 6.86 15.44 3.73
CA VAL A 4 5.43 15.73 3.52
C VAL A 4 5.01 16.96 4.33
N ARG A 5 5.40 17.01 5.62
CA ARG A 5 5.12 18.18 6.48
C ARG A 5 5.77 19.47 5.99
N PHE A 6 6.97 19.38 5.43
CA PHE A 6 7.66 20.55 4.88
C PHE A 6 6.98 21.06 3.61
N ARG A 7 6.53 20.16 2.72
CA ARG A 7 5.75 20.53 1.53
C ARG A 7 4.37 21.10 1.88
N SER A 8 3.66 20.53 2.85
CA SER A 8 2.38 21.08 3.31
C SER A 8 2.55 22.46 3.95
N CYS A 9 3.63 22.70 4.70
CA CYS A 9 3.95 24.01 5.26
C CYS A 9 4.28 25.05 4.16
N LEU A 10 5.01 24.64 3.11
CA LEU A 10 5.30 25.49 1.95
C LEU A 10 4.06 25.77 1.10
N GLN A 11 3.17 24.80 0.95
CA GLN A 11 1.88 24.96 0.27
C GLN A 11 1.01 25.96 1.03
N HIS A 12 0.91 25.82 2.35
CA HIS A 12 0.17 26.75 3.20
C HIS A 12 0.77 28.17 3.19
N GLN A 13 2.10 28.29 3.15
CA GLN A 13 2.77 29.59 2.96
C GLN A 13 2.57 30.17 1.55
N ARG A 14 2.37 29.34 0.52
CA ARG A 14 1.98 29.79 -0.84
C ARG A 14 0.53 30.26 -0.89
N GLU A 15 -0.38 29.54 -0.23
CA GLU A 15 -1.79 29.91 -0.12
C GLU A 15 -1.95 31.25 0.62
N LEU A 16 -1.18 31.45 1.71
CA LEU A 16 -1.12 32.74 2.42
C LEU A 16 -0.55 33.88 1.55
N LYS A 17 0.37 33.58 0.62
CA LYS A 17 0.92 34.56 -0.33
C LYS A 17 0.04 34.79 -1.55
N GLY A 18 -0.82 33.84 -1.91
CA GLY A 18 -1.75 33.91 -3.04
C GLY A 18 -3.07 34.65 -2.76
N GLY A 19 -3.30 35.07 -1.52
CA GLY A 19 -4.51 35.80 -1.11
C GLY A 19 -5.76 34.92 -1.00
N LEU A 20 -6.89 35.57 -0.68
CA LEU A 20 -8.21 35.00 -0.34
C LEU A 20 -8.81 33.99 -1.36
N VAL A 21 -8.25 33.92 -2.57
CA VAL A 21 -8.72 33.07 -3.68
C VAL A 21 -8.32 31.61 -3.46
N ALA A 22 -7.12 31.34 -2.92
CA ALA A 22 -6.67 29.96 -2.65
C ALA A 22 -7.44 29.30 -1.50
N LEU A 23 -7.98 30.11 -0.56
CA LEU A 23 -8.73 29.65 0.60
C LEU A 23 -10.17 29.21 0.29
N ASN A 24 -10.72 29.62 -0.85
CA ASN A 24 -12.11 29.36 -1.26
C ASN A 24 -12.21 28.53 -2.56
N LEU A 25 -11.16 27.83 -2.96
CA LEU A 25 -11.20 26.98 -4.15
C LEU A 25 -12.10 25.75 -3.90
N ALA A 26 -13.05 25.50 -4.79
CA ALA A 26 -13.88 24.31 -4.73
C ALA A 26 -13.02 23.04 -4.88
N ARG A 27 -13.44 21.95 -4.22
CA ARG A 27 -12.69 20.68 -4.19
C ARG A 27 -12.41 20.09 -5.59
N GLU A 28 -13.27 20.38 -6.55
CA GLU A 28 -13.17 19.94 -7.94
C GLU A 28 -11.98 20.57 -8.69
N ASP A 29 -11.58 21.77 -8.26
CA ASP A 29 -10.50 22.55 -8.89
C ASP A 29 -9.14 22.30 -8.22
N TRP A 30 -9.08 21.39 -7.24
CA TRP A 30 -7.83 21.07 -6.55
C TRP A 30 -6.86 20.33 -7.48
N ASP A 31 -5.56 20.59 -7.29
CA ASP A 31 -4.54 19.86 -8.02
C ASP A 31 -4.59 18.36 -7.69
N THR A 32 -4.36 17.50 -8.68
CA THR A 32 -4.44 16.04 -8.51
C THR A 32 -3.45 15.53 -7.44
N TRP A 33 -2.35 16.25 -7.23
CA TRP A 33 -1.31 15.90 -6.26
C TRP A 33 -1.36 16.77 -4.99
N ASP A 34 -2.50 17.39 -4.70
CA ASP A 34 -2.67 18.16 -3.48
C ASP A 34 -2.40 17.28 -2.24
N PRO A 35 -1.56 17.73 -1.30
CA PRO A 35 -1.24 16.97 -0.10
C PRO A 35 -2.46 16.59 0.74
N MET A 36 -3.56 17.35 0.69
CA MET A 36 -4.81 17.03 1.38
C MET A 36 -5.49 15.80 0.78
N LEU A 37 -5.61 15.71 -0.55
CA LEU A 37 -6.19 14.55 -1.23
C LEU A 37 -5.37 13.27 -0.97
N ILE A 38 -4.04 13.41 -1.00
CA ILE A 38 -3.13 12.30 -0.68
C ILE A 38 -3.32 11.87 0.80
N ALA A 39 -3.45 12.83 1.72
CA ALA A 39 -3.67 12.54 3.13
C ALA A 39 -5.02 11.83 3.37
N GLU A 40 -6.09 12.28 2.72
CA GLU A 40 -7.41 11.63 2.79
C GLU A 40 -7.36 10.19 2.23
N GLY A 41 -6.72 9.99 1.07
CA GLY A 41 -6.55 8.66 0.48
C GLY A 41 -5.74 7.70 1.38
N LEU A 42 -4.63 8.18 1.95
CA LEU A 42 -3.84 7.42 2.91
C LEU A 42 -4.61 7.15 4.21
N PHE A 43 -5.43 8.10 4.68
CA PHE A 43 -6.26 7.93 5.85
C PHE A 43 -7.34 6.86 5.62
N ALA A 44 -7.99 6.85 4.45
CA ALA A 44 -8.93 5.81 4.06
C ALA A 44 -8.26 4.42 4.04
N ALA A 45 -7.07 4.31 3.42
CA ALA A 45 -6.30 3.07 3.42
C ALA A 45 -5.91 2.63 4.84
N ALA A 46 -5.49 3.56 5.71
CA ALA A 46 -5.16 3.28 7.10
C ALA A 46 -6.36 2.77 7.90
N ASN A 47 -7.56 3.30 7.64
CA ASN A 47 -8.80 2.82 8.27
C ASN A 47 -9.12 1.38 7.87
N ILE A 48 -8.91 1.00 6.62
CA ILE A 48 -9.06 -0.39 6.15
C ILE A 48 -8.06 -1.31 6.87
N PHE A 49 -6.79 -0.94 6.94
CA PHE A 49 -5.81 -1.75 7.67
C PHE A 49 -6.09 -1.83 9.16
N SER A 50 -6.60 -0.75 9.75
CA SER A 50 -6.99 -0.71 11.16
C SER A 50 -8.18 -1.64 11.44
N SER A 51 -9.19 -1.67 10.57
CA SER A 51 -10.33 -2.57 10.73
C SER A 51 -9.97 -4.03 10.44
N LEU A 52 -9.08 -4.31 9.48
CA LEU A 52 -8.56 -5.67 9.21
C LEU A 52 -7.80 -6.27 10.38
N LYS A 53 -7.22 -5.46 11.28
CA LYS A 53 -6.62 -5.99 12.52
C LYS A 53 -7.63 -6.72 13.40
N LEU A 54 -8.93 -6.46 13.26
CA LEU A 54 -9.94 -7.22 14.00
C LEU A 54 -9.94 -8.71 13.64
N VAL A 55 -9.45 -9.10 12.45
CA VAL A 55 -9.30 -10.51 12.06
C VAL A 55 -8.39 -11.27 13.05
N TYR A 56 -7.44 -10.59 13.72
CA TYR A 56 -6.62 -11.21 14.76
C TYR A 56 -7.41 -11.68 15.98
N ILE A 57 -8.62 -11.14 16.24
CA ILE A 57 -9.46 -11.62 17.35
C ILE A 57 -9.97 -13.04 17.12
N PHE A 58 -10.15 -13.45 15.85
CA PHE A 58 -10.58 -14.79 15.51
C PHE A 58 -9.57 -15.86 15.96
N SER A 59 -8.31 -15.48 16.15
CA SER A 59 -7.25 -16.37 16.64
C SER A 59 -7.47 -16.83 18.08
N VAL A 60 -8.29 -16.11 18.84
CA VAL A 60 -8.64 -16.46 20.22
C VAL A 60 -9.74 -17.54 20.25
N ASN A 61 -10.63 -17.55 19.25
CA ASN A 61 -11.75 -18.47 19.19
C ASN A 61 -11.26 -19.91 18.83
N PRO A 62 -11.66 -20.95 19.60
CA PRO A 62 -11.26 -22.34 19.32
C PRO A 62 -11.67 -22.88 17.95
N TYR A 63 -12.77 -22.38 17.36
CA TYR A 63 -13.28 -22.84 16.07
C TYR A 63 -12.66 -22.08 14.90
N LEU A 64 -12.47 -20.76 15.04
CA LEU A 64 -11.97 -19.91 13.95
C LEU A 64 -10.44 -19.77 13.93
N GLY A 65 -9.79 -20.01 15.06
CA GLY A 65 -8.35 -19.84 15.20
C GLY A 65 -7.52 -20.78 14.31
N PRO A 66 -7.76 -22.10 14.33
CA PRO A 66 -7.09 -23.04 13.42
C PRO A 66 -7.30 -22.67 11.94
N LEU A 67 -8.51 -22.23 11.56
CA LEU A 67 -8.82 -21.81 10.20
C LEU A 67 -8.01 -20.58 9.78
N GLN A 68 -7.89 -19.59 10.67
CA GLN A 68 -7.07 -18.39 10.43
C GLN A 68 -5.58 -18.72 10.26
N VAL A 69 -5.05 -19.63 11.08
CA VAL A 69 -3.64 -20.04 11.00
C VAL A 69 -3.38 -20.77 9.68
N SER A 70 -4.26 -21.68 9.28
CA SER A 70 -4.18 -22.34 7.98
C SER A 70 -4.21 -21.33 6.83
N LEU A 71 -5.13 -20.36 6.87
CA LEU A 71 -5.24 -19.31 5.85
C LEU A 71 -3.96 -18.49 5.74
N SER A 72 -3.41 -18.01 6.86
CA SER A 72 -2.18 -17.21 6.89
C SER A 72 -0.99 -17.92 6.22
N ARG A 73 -0.89 -19.25 6.40
CA ARG A 73 0.17 -20.05 5.76
C ARG A 73 -0.07 -20.28 4.28
N MET A 74 -1.33 -20.51 3.88
CA MET A 74 -1.70 -20.65 2.47
C MET A 74 -1.43 -19.36 1.67
N VAL A 75 -1.54 -18.18 2.29
CA VAL A 75 -1.24 -16.89 1.62
C VAL A 75 0.18 -16.87 1.02
N MET A 76 1.17 -17.49 1.67
CA MET A 76 2.52 -17.53 1.12
C MET A 76 2.63 -18.34 -0.17
N ASP A 77 1.83 -19.40 -0.32
CA ASP A 77 1.75 -20.17 -1.56
C ASP A 77 0.97 -19.42 -2.64
N ILE A 78 -0.11 -18.72 -2.25
CA ILE A 78 -0.87 -17.83 -3.15
C ILE A 78 0.04 -16.72 -3.70
N LEU A 79 0.89 -16.11 -2.88
CA LEU A 79 1.82 -15.05 -3.31
C LEU A 79 2.84 -15.55 -4.35
N LYS A 80 3.36 -16.78 -4.19
CA LYS A 80 4.24 -17.40 -5.21
C LYS A 80 3.52 -17.57 -6.54
N PHE A 81 2.26 -18.01 -6.50
CA PHE A 81 1.45 -18.14 -7.71
C PHE A 81 1.10 -16.79 -8.33
N PHE A 82 0.80 -15.79 -7.50
CA PHE A 82 0.49 -14.44 -7.95
C PHE A 82 1.65 -13.81 -8.73
N PHE A 83 2.90 -14.15 -8.40
CA PHE A 83 4.06 -13.74 -9.19
C PHE A 83 4.01 -14.29 -10.63
N LEU A 84 3.67 -15.57 -10.81
CA LEU A 84 3.47 -16.16 -12.14
C LEU A 84 2.35 -15.45 -12.90
N TYR A 85 1.25 -15.14 -12.20
CA TYR A 85 0.16 -14.38 -12.79
C TYR A 85 0.59 -12.98 -13.25
N ILE A 86 1.36 -12.24 -12.44
CA ILE A 86 1.90 -10.92 -12.83
C ILE A 86 2.78 -11.03 -14.10
N LEU A 87 3.59 -12.08 -14.23
CA LEU A 87 4.42 -12.27 -15.44
C LEU A 87 3.56 -12.45 -16.69
N VAL A 88 2.50 -13.26 -16.61
CA VAL A 88 1.55 -13.45 -17.70
C VAL A 88 0.82 -12.14 -18.01
N LEU A 89 0.31 -11.46 -16.98
CA LEU A 89 -0.35 -10.16 -17.12
C LEU A 89 0.55 -9.15 -17.84
N PHE A 90 1.82 -9.04 -17.42
CA PHE A 90 2.79 -8.13 -18.01
C PHE A 90 3.10 -8.49 -19.48
N ALA A 91 3.31 -9.77 -19.80
CA ALA A 91 3.58 -10.22 -21.15
C ALA A 91 2.44 -9.89 -22.12
N PHE A 92 1.19 -10.19 -21.73
CA PHE A 92 0.01 -9.84 -22.52
C PHE A 92 -0.22 -8.33 -22.59
N SER A 93 0.06 -7.59 -21.52
CA SER A 93 -0.03 -6.13 -21.51
C SER A 93 0.93 -5.49 -22.50
N CYS A 94 2.18 -5.95 -22.55
CA CYS A 94 3.16 -5.50 -23.53
C CYS A 94 2.70 -5.79 -24.96
N GLY A 95 2.21 -7.01 -25.22
CA GLY A 95 1.74 -7.42 -26.55
C GLY A 95 0.53 -6.61 -27.03
N MET A 96 -0.47 -6.42 -26.16
CA MET A 96 -1.67 -5.66 -26.48
C MET A 96 -1.39 -4.16 -26.61
N ASN A 97 -0.59 -3.58 -25.71
CA ASN A 97 -0.16 -2.19 -25.82
C ASN A 97 0.57 -1.97 -27.15
N GLN A 98 1.52 -2.82 -27.52
CA GLN A 98 2.24 -2.70 -28.78
C GLN A 98 1.31 -2.73 -30.01
N LEU A 99 0.25 -3.53 -29.98
CA LEU A 99 -0.71 -3.65 -31.08
C LEU A 99 -1.69 -2.46 -31.16
N LEU A 100 -2.13 -1.95 -30.00
CA LEU A 100 -3.27 -1.03 -29.90
C LEU A 100 -2.90 0.43 -29.59
N TRP A 101 -1.66 0.73 -29.16
CA TRP A 101 -1.28 2.09 -28.71
C TRP A 101 -1.57 3.17 -29.76
N TYR A 102 -1.30 2.86 -31.04
CA TYR A 102 -1.50 3.80 -32.15
C TYR A 102 -2.99 4.14 -32.35
N TYR A 103 -3.86 3.13 -32.27
CA TYR A 103 -5.31 3.33 -32.39
C TYR A 103 -5.89 4.04 -31.16
N ALA A 104 -5.32 3.78 -29.97
CA ALA A 104 -5.67 4.51 -28.76
C ALA A 104 -5.31 6.00 -28.88
N ASP A 105 -4.17 6.35 -29.48
CA ASP A 105 -3.79 7.75 -29.71
C ASP A 105 -4.69 8.45 -30.74
N LEU A 106 -5.11 7.74 -31.79
CA LEU A 106 -6.11 8.24 -32.74
C LEU A 106 -7.48 8.51 -32.08
N GLU A 107 -7.92 7.65 -31.17
CA GLU A 107 -9.14 7.89 -30.37
C GLU A 107 -8.97 9.06 -29.40
N ARG A 108 -7.80 9.19 -28.79
CA ARG A 108 -7.49 10.31 -27.89
C ARG A 108 -7.63 11.65 -28.61
N THR A 109 -7.03 11.78 -29.79
CA THR A 109 -7.14 13.01 -30.60
C THR A 109 -8.57 13.28 -31.03
N ALA A 110 -9.35 12.24 -31.35
CA ALA A 110 -10.77 12.36 -31.64
C ALA A 110 -11.57 12.90 -30.44
N CYS A 111 -11.28 12.48 -29.20
CA CYS A 111 -11.91 13.07 -28.01
C CYS A 111 -11.57 14.57 -27.88
N VAL A 112 -10.30 14.96 -28.03
CA VAL A 112 -9.90 16.38 -27.88
C VAL A 112 -10.63 17.26 -28.90
N ASP A 113 -10.74 16.79 -30.13
CA ASP A 113 -11.50 17.49 -31.18
C ASP A 113 -12.99 17.57 -30.87
N GLN A 114 -13.58 16.53 -30.28
CA GLN A 114 -14.98 16.52 -29.84
C GLN A 114 -15.21 17.47 -28.67
N GLN A 115 -14.30 17.53 -27.69
CA GLN A 115 -14.41 18.44 -26.56
C GLN A 115 -14.32 19.91 -27.02
N ALA A 116 -13.50 20.21 -28.04
CA ALA A 116 -13.46 21.52 -28.67
C ALA A 116 -14.75 21.85 -29.45
N LYS A 117 -15.42 20.85 -30.04
CA LYS A 117 -16.66 21.01 -30.83
C LYS A 117 -17.93 20.98 -29.98
N ALA A 118 -17.91 20.37 -28.80
CA ALA A 118 -19.03 20.31 -27.85
C ALA A 118 -19.47 21.70 -27.33
N PHE A 119 -18.61 22.71 -27.50
CA PHE A 119 -18.98 24.11 -27.27
C PHE A 119 -19.98 24.67 -28.31
N ASN A 120 -20.09 24.04 -29.49
CA ASN A 120 -20.88 24.55 -30.63
C ASN A 120 -21.92 23.57 -31.20
N SER A 121 -21.93 22.28 -30.83
CA SER A 121 -22.92 21.30 -31.31
C SER A 121 -23.05 20.07 -30.39
N SER A 122 -24.27 19.59 -30.21
CA SER A 122 -24.68 18.52 -29.29
C SER A 122 -24.54 17.09 -29.84
N THR A 123 -23.87 16.87 -30.97
CA THR A 123 -23.64 15.52 -31.52
C THR A 123 -22.26 15.00 -31.14
N ALA A 124 -22.01 14.86 -29.84
CA ALA A 124 -20.79 14.23 -29.32
C ALA A 124 -21.07 12.74 -29.04
N ASP A 125 -20.18 11.87 -29.52
CA ASP A 125 -20.10 10.48 -29.08
C ASP A 125 -19.43 10.47 -27.70
N PRO A 126 -20.16 10.17 -26.61
CA PRO A 126 -19.64 10.29 -25.26
C PRO A 126 -18.57 9.23 -24.92
N ASP A 127 -18.48 8.15 -25.69
CA ASP A 127 -17.68 6.98 -25.31
C ASP A 127 -16.22 7.09 -25.77
N ALA A 128 -15.95 7.84 -26.84
CA ALA A 128 -14.60 8.02 -27.40
C ALA A 128 -13.59 8.57 -26.37
N CYS A 129 -14.04 9.38 -25.41
CA CYS A 129 -13.14 9.96 -24.40
C CYS A 129 -12.76 9.04 -23.25
N PHE A 130 -13.43 7.90 -23.08
CA PHE A 130 -13.13 6.93 -22.03
C PHE A 130 -12.33 5.74 -22.57
N VAL A 131 -12.56 5.35 -23.83
CA VAL A 131 -11.96 4.15 -24.43
C VAL A 131 -10.46 4.27 -24.64
N TRP A 132 -9.95 5.43 -25.09
CA TRP A 132 -8.54 5.60 -25.44
C TRP A 132 -7.57 5.32 -24.28
N ARG A 133 -7.98 5.54 -23.02
CA ARG A 133 -7.11 5.37 -21.85
C ARG A 133 -6.63 3.93 -21.71
N ARG A 134 -7.49 2.96 -22.01
CA ARG A 134 -7.30 1.52 -21.77
C ARG A 134 -6.02 0.96 -22.38
N PHE A 135 -5.67 1.37 -23.59
CA PHE A 135 -4.50 0.87 -24.32
C PHE A 135 -3.47 1.97 -24.64
N SER A 136 -3.56 3.11 -23.96
CA SER A 136 -2.69 4.27 -24.21
C SER A 136 -1.25 4.03 -23.75
N ASN A 137 -1.09 3.35 -22.61
CA ASN A 137 0.17 3.09 -21.97
C ASN A 137 0.18 1.67 -21.42
N LEU A 138 1.38 1.15 -21.16
CA LEU A 138 1.55 -0.19 -20.59
C LEU A 138 0.83 -0.35 -19.24
N PHE A 139 0.90 0.67 -18.39
CA PHE A 139 0.24 0.64 -17.08
C PHE A 139 -1.28 0.59 -17.19
N GLU A 140 -1.89 1.41 -18.04
CA GLU A 140 -3.34 1.38 -18.29
C GLU A 140 -3.78 0.07 -18.95
N THR A 141 -2.97 -0.46 -19.87
CA THR A 141 -3.22 -1.75 -20.50
C THR A 141 -3.21 -2.87 -19.46
N SER A 142 -2.26 -2.83 -18.51
CA SER A 142 -2.19 -3.81 -17.43
C SER A 142 -3.38 -3.73 -16.47
N GLN A 143 -3.87 -2.52 -16.16
CA GLN A 143 -5.08 -2.33 -15.37
C GLN A 143 -6.32 -2.86 -16.10
N THR A 144 -6.44 -2.55 -17.39
CA THR A 144 -7.56 -3.00 -18.23
C THR A 144 -7.61 -4.52 -18.27
N ILE A 145 -6.48 -5.17 -18.56
CA ILE A 145 -6.40 -6.63 -18.64
C ILE A 145 -6.61 -7.27 -17.25
N PHE A 146 -6.13 -6.64 -16.17
CA PHE A 146 -6.42 -7.10 -14.80
C PHE A 146 -7.92 -7.12 -14.49
N TRP A 147 -8.63 -6.02 -14.80
CA TRP A 147 -10.07 -5.93 -14.57
C TRP A 147 -10.87 -6.86 -15.49
N ALA A 148 -10.31 -7.24 -16.64
CA ALA A 148 -10.94 -8.17 -17.56
C ALA A 148 -11.16 -9.57 -16.94
N ILE A 149 -10.32 -10.03 -16.00
CA ILE A 149 -10.54 -11.30 -15.28
C ILE A 149 -11.89 -11.32 -14.56
N PHE A 150 -12.33 -10.18 -14.04
CA PHE A 150 -13.60 -10.05 -13.35
C PHE A 150 -14.78 -9.83 -14.30
N GLY A 151 -14.55 -9.84 -15.62
CA GLY A 151 -15.60 -9.61 -16.62
C GLY A 151 -16.02 -8.15 -16.74
N LEU A 152 -15.19 -7.19 -16.31
CA LEU A 152 -15.51 -5.76 -16.36
C LEU A 152 -15.07 -5.08 -17.67
N ILE A 153 -14.51 -5.84 -18.61
CA ILE A 153 -14.08 -5.34 -19.93
C ILE A 153 -14.78 -6.14 -21.02
N ASP A 154 -15.63 -5.44 -21.77
CA ASP A 154 -16.37 -6.00 -22.90
C ASP A 154 -15.56 -6.01 -24.19
N LEU A 155 -16.01 -6.84 -25.16
CA LEU A 155 -15.42 -6.96 -26.50
C LEU A 155 -15.56 -5.69 -27.34
N ASP A 156 -16.54 -4.83 -27.05
CA ASP A 156 -16.78 -3.58 -27.78
C ASP A 156 -15.64 -2.56 -27.57
N ASN A 157 -14.86 -2.72 -26.49
CA ASN A 157 -13.68 -1.90 -26.22
C ASN A 157 -12.54 -2.08 -27.24
N PHE A 158 -12.64 -3.08 -28.13
CA PHE A 158 -11.71 -3.30 -29.24
C PHE A 158 -12.16 -2.63 -30.55
N GLU A 159 -13.30 -1.93 -30.55
CA GLU A 159 -13.82 -1.18 -31.70
C GLU A 159 -13.22 0.24 -31.76
N LEU A 160 -11.89 0.34 -31.92
CA LEU A 160 -11.22 1.64 -32.01
C LEU A 160 -11.33 2.25 -33.41
N LYS A 161 -11.40 3.59 -33.47
CA LYS A 161 -11.38 4.36 -34.71
C LYS A 161 -10.15 4.02 -35.58
N GLY A 162 -10.44 3.66 -36.83
CA GLY A 162 -9.42 3.36 -37.84
C GLY A 162 -8.88 1.93 -37.78
N ILE A 163 -9.32 1.09 -36.84
CA ILE A 163 -8.87 -0.30 -36.76
C ILE A 163 -9.33 -1.10 -37.99
N LYS A 164 -8.40 -1.82 -38.61
CA LYS A 164 -8.71 -2.75 -39.71
C LYS A 164 -9.09 -4.11 -39.16
N SER A 165 -9.83 -4.89 -39.96
CA SER A 165 -10.30 -6.23 -39.57
C SER A 165 -9.15 -7.14 -39.09
N PHE A 166 -7.99 -7.08 -39.75
CA PHE A 166 -6.82 -7.88 -39.37
C PHE A 166 -6.28 -7.57 -37.97
N THR A 167 -6.03 -6.29 -37.67
CA THR A 167 -5.53 -5.88 -36.34
C THR A 167 -6.58 -6.10 -35.26
N ARG A 168 -7.86 -5.91 -35.58
CA ARG A 168 -8.97 -6.22 -34.67
C ARG A 168 -9.01 -7.70 -34.31
N PHE A 169 -8.89 -8.59 -35.30
CA PHE A 169 -8.83 -10.03 -35.09
C PHE A 169 -7.69 -10.42 -34.13
N TRP A 170 -6.48 -9.90 -34.36
CA TRP A 170 -5.35 -10.17 -33.47
C TRP A 170 -5.55 -9.62 -32.05
N GLY A 171 -6.15 -8.43 -31.91
CA GLY A 171 -6.48 -7.88 -30.59
C GLY A 171 -7.45 -8.77 -29.81
N MET A 172 -8.54 -9.21 -30.46
CA MET A 172 -9.52 -10.13 -29.87
C MET A 172 -8.92 -11.51 -29.58
N LEU A 173 -8.04 -12.02 -30.45
CA LEU A 173 -7.37 -13.30 -30.25
C LEU A 173 -6.40 -13.27 -29.06
N MET A 174 -5.59 -12.21 -28.93
CA MET A 174 -4.68 -12.05 -27.78
C MET A 174 -5.47 -11.89 -26.48
N PHE A 175 -6.58 -11.15 -26.50
CA PHE A 175 -7.46 -11.01 -25.34
C PHE A 175 -8.16 -12.32 -24.95
N GLY A 176 -8.66 -13.07 -25.93
CA GLY A 176 -9.31 -14.36 -25.70
C GLY A 176 -8.33 -15.42 -25.17
N THR A 177 -7.13 -15.49 -25.74
CA THR A 177 -6.08 -16.39 -25.23
C THR A 177 -5.62 -16.03 -23.83
N TYR A 178 -5.53 -14.73 -23.50
CA TYR A 178 -5.32 -14.28 -22.12
C TYR A 178 -6.40 -14.80 -21.18
N HIS A 179 -7.70 -14.71 -21.54
CA HIS A 179 -8.80 -15.21 -20.71
C HIS A 179 -8.71 -16.72 -20.46
N VAL A 180 -8.41 -17.49 -21.51
CA VAL A 180 -8.22 -18.94 -21.38
C VAL A 180 -7.07 -19.25 -20.42
N ILE A 181 -5.93 -18.58 -20.58
CA ILE A 181 -4.77 -18.80 -19.70
C ILE A 181 -5.07 -18.35 -18.27
N ALA A 182 -5.63 -17.16 -18.07
CA ALA A 182 -5.86 -16.59 -16.74
C ALA A 182 -6.98 -17.31 -15.96
N ILE A 183 -8.14 -17.50 -16.59
CA ILE A 183 -9.34 -18.03 -15.91
C ILE A 183 -9.38 -19.56 -15.97
N VAL A 184 -9.10 -20.17 -17.12
CA VAL A 184 -9.24 -21.63 -17.26
C VAL A 184 -8.00 -22.36 -16.76
N VAL A 185 -6.80 -21.83 -17.02
CA VAL A 185 -5.57 -22.51 -16.60
C VAL A 185 -5.13 -22.03 -15.22
N LEU A 186 -4.78 -20.75 -15.08
CA LEU A 186 -4.14 -20.26 -13.86
C LEU A 186 -5.07 -20.31 -12.64
N LEU A 187 -6.31 -19.86 -12.75
CA LEU A 187 -7.26 -19.91 -11.62
C LEU A 187 -7.50 -21.36 -11.16
N ASN A 188 -7.67 -22.31 -12.08
CA ASN A 188 -7.85 -23.72 -11.73
C ASN A 188 -6.60 -24.34 -11.08
N LEU A 189 -5.40 -23.96 -11.55
CA LEU A 189 -4.15 -24.36 -10.91
C LEU A 189 -3.98 -23.74 -9.51
N LEU A 190 -4.40 -22.48 -9.32
CA LEU A 190 -4.39 -21.84 -8.00
C LEU A 190 -5.30 -22.58 -7.02
N ILE A 191 -6.53 -22.91 -7.43
CA ILE A 191 -7.46 -23.70 -6.61
C ILE A 191 -6.85 -25.07 -6.27
N ALA A 192 -6.26 -25.75 -7.25
CA ALA A 192 -5.61 -27.05 -7.02
C ALA A 192 -4.46 -26.96 -6.00
N MET A 193 -3.60 -25.95 -6.13
CA MET A 193 -2.50 -25.73 -5.18
C MET A 193 -3.00 -25.32 -3.79
N MET A 194 -4.03 -24.48 -3.69
CA MET A 194 -4.64 -24.12 -2.42
C MET A 194 -5.24 -25.35 -1.73
N ASN A 195 -5.92 -26.23 -2.46
CA ASN A 195 -6.46 -27.47 -1.89
C ASN A 195 -5.35 -28.40 -1.38
N HIS A 196 -4.27 -28.56 -2.14
CA HIS A 196 -3.13 -29.37 -1.71
C HIS A 196 -2.43 -28.77 -0.48
N SER A 197 -2.16 -27.46 -0.50
CA SER A 197 -1.56 -26.73 0.62
C SER A 197 -2.45 -26.81 1.87
N TYR A 198 -3.77 -26.64 1.71
CA TYR A 198 -4.74 -26.78 2.80
C TYR A 198 -4.66 -28.14 3.47
N GLN A 199 -4.62 -29.24 2.70
CA GLN A 199 -4.52 -30.59 3.24
C GLN A 199 -3.23 -30.78 4.07
N LEU A 200 -2.09 -30.29 3.57
CA LEU A 200 -0.81 -30.39 4.27
C LEU A 200 -0.77 -29.57 5.58
N ILE A 201 -1.39 -28.38 5.58
CA ILE A 201 -1.35 -27.46 6.72
C ILE A 201 -2.38 -27.86 7.78
N PHE A 202 -3.54 -28.37 7.37
CA PHE A 202 -4.66 -28.67 8.27
C PHE A 202 -4.29 -29.70 9.36
N GLU A 203 -3.48 -30.72 9.03
CA GLU A 203 -3.07 -31.75 10.00
C GLU A 203 -2.32 -31.20 11.22
N LYS A 204 -1.57 -30.09 11.05
CA LYS A 204 -0.76 -29.47 12.11
C LYS A 204 -1.39 -28.17 12.65
N ALA A 205 -2.51 -27.75 12.08
CA ALA A 205 -3.10 -26.44 12.34
C ALA A 205 -3.47 -26.24 13.82
N ASP A 206 -3.97 -27.27 14.52
CA ASP A 206 -4.33 -27.16 15.94
C ASP A 206 -3.12 -26.94 16.85
N VAL A 207 -2.01 -27.66 16.60
CA VAL A 207 -0.76 -27.49 17.37
C VAL A 207 -0.18 -26.10 17.13
N GLU A 208 -0.13 -25.67 15.88
CA GLU A 208 0.38 -24.35 15.50
C GLU A 208 -0.50 -23.22 16.02
N TRP A 209 -1.82 -23.40 16.00
CA TRP A 209 -2.76 -22.46 16.60
C TRP A 209 -2.58 -22.36 18.10
N LYS A 210 -2.47 -23.48 18.82
CA LYS A 210 -2.20 -23.47 20.26
C LYS A 210 -0.88 -22.77 20.57
N PHE A 211 0.17 -22.99 19.78
CA PHE A 211 1.44 -22.28 19.92
C PHE A 211 1.30 -20.77 19.69
N ALA A 212 0.60 -20.36 18.62
CA ALA A 212 0.34 -18.96 18.32
C ALA A 212 -0.50 -18.29 19.42
N ARG A 213 -1.51 -19.00 19.94
CA ARG A 213 -2.34 -18.55 21.06
C ARG A 213 -1.52 -18.39 22.33
N SER A 214 -0.65 -19.35 22.67
CA SER A 214 0.25 -19.21 23.83
C SER A 214 1.20 -18.02 23.68
N LYS A 215 1.71 -17.75 22.46
CA LYS A 215 2.50 -16.55 22.16
C LYS A 215 1.72 -15.25 22.29
N LEU A 216 0.43 -15.26 21.99
CA LEU A 216 -0.43 -14.10 22.24
C LEU A 216 -0.60 -13.88 23.75
N TRP A 217 -0.80 -14.96 24.53
CA TRP A 217 -0.97 -14.86 25.98
C TRP A 217 0.31 -14.38 26.68
N ILE A 218 1.49 -14.89 26.29
CA ILE A 218 2.77 -14.44 26.87
C ILE A 218 3.01 -12.94 26.62
N SER A 219 2.58 -12.39 25.48
CA SER A 219 2.73 -10.95 25.22
C SER A 219 1.83 -10.07 26.09
N TYR A 220 0.79 -10.62 26.73
CA TYR A 220 0.01 -9.94 27.77
C TYR A 220 0.55 -10.16 29.18
N PHE A 221 1.31 -11.24 29.41
CA PHE A 221 1.92 -11.51 30.72
C PHE A 221 3.18 -10.67 30.99
N GLU A 222 3.91 -10.25 29.95
CA GLU A 222 5.05 -9.35 30.11
C GLU A 222 4.59 -7.96 30.59
N GLU A 223 5.18 -7.45 31.68
CA GLU A 223 4.79 -6.19 32.37
C GLU A 223 5.00 -4.90 31.56
N GLY A 224 5.31 -4.97 30.25
CA GLY A 224 5.71 -3.84 29.41
C GLY A 224 4.59 -2.87 29.03
N GLY A 225 3.32 -3.29 29.13
CA GLY A 225 2.15 -2.50 28.73
C GLY A 225 1.05 -2.51 29.79
N THR A 226 1.27 -1.81 30.91
CA THR A 226 0.34 -1.80 32.05
C THR A 226 -1.05 -1.22 31.72
N VAL A 227 -1.23 -0.54 30.58
CA VAL A 227 -2.47 0.13 30.18
C VAL A 227 -2.76 -0.04 28.67
N PRO A 228 -4.01 -0.32 28.26
CA PRO A 228 -4.38 -0.39 26.85
C PRO A 228 -4.37 1.01 26.20
N PRO A 229 -4.13 1.15 24.89
CA PRO A 229 -4.48 2.37 24.16
C PRO A 229 -5.99 2.68 24.36
N PRO A 230 -6.41 3.94 24.60
CA PRO A 230 -5.65 5.20 24.52
C PRO A 230 -4.87 5.57 25.79
N PHE A 231 -5.06 4.86 26.89
CA PHE A 231 -4.51 5.21 28.21
C PHE A 231 -2.98 5.08 28.31
N ASN A 232 -2.36 4.36 27.37
CA ASN A 232 -0.90 4.30 27.21
C ASN A 232 -0.24 5.62 26.80
N ILE A 233 -1.01 6.65 26.41
CA ILE A 233 -0.48 7.98 26.05
C ILE A 233 -0.10 8.76 27.31
N ILE A 234 -0.82 8.56 28.42
CA ILE A 234 -0.55 9.27 29.67
C ILE A 234 0.66 8.59 30.33
N PRO A 235 1.79 9.29 30.52
CA PRO A 235 2.98 8.66 31.08
C PRO A 235 2.68 8.15 32.49
N THR A 236 2.85 6.84 32.70
CA THR A 236 2.60 6.27 34.04
C THR A 236 3.62 6.84 35.05
N PRO A 237 3.28 6.93 36.34
CA PRO A 237 4.20 7.39 37.38
C PRO A 237 5.55 6.65 37.38
N LYS A 238 5.52 5.34 37.04
CA LYS A 238 6.73 4.51 36.85
C LYS A 238 7.56 5.01 35.67
N THR A 239 6.95 5.30 34.52
CA THR A 239 7.64 5.83 33.33
C THR A 239 8.29 7.19 33.62
N ILE A 240 7.60 8.07 34.33
CA ILE A 240 8.14 9.38 34.75
C ILE A 240 9.37 9.19 35.65
N TYR A 241 9.30 8.29 36.63
CA TYR A 241 10.44 7.96 37.48
C TYR A 241 11.65 7.44 36.68
N TYR A 242 11.43 6.55 35.71
CA TYR A 242 12.51 6.05 34.85
C TYR A 242 13.09 7.14 33.94
N ILE A 243 12.27 8.02 33.37
CA ILE A 243 12.72 9.15 32.55
C ILE A 243 13.56 10.13 33.40
N LEU A 244 13.10 10.48 34.61
CA LEU A 244 13.84 11.34 35.53
C LEU A 244 15.15 10.70 35.96
N ARG A 245 15.16 9.40 36.27
CA ARG A 245 16.39 8.66 36.60
C ARG A 245 17.35 8.57 35.42
N TRP A 246 16.83 8.40 34.20
CA TRP A 246 17.63 8.39 32.97
C TRP A 246 18.22 9.77 32.69
N LEU A 247 17.44 10.85 32.81
CA LEU A 247 17.92 12.23 32.70
C LEU A 247 18.98 12.52 33.76
N TYR A 248 18.74 12.14 35.01
CA TYR A 248 19.71 12.30 36.10
C TYR A 248 21.01 11.54 35.82
N ARG A 249 20.95 10.29 35.32
CA ARG A 249 22.15 9.53 34.92
C ARG A 249 22.88 10.15 33.73
N LYS A 250 22.16 10.74 32.77
CA LYS A 250 22.77 11.39 31.60
C LYS A 250 23.45 12.71 31.97
N MET A 251 22.87 13.46 32.92
CA MET A 251 23.42 14.72 33.44
C MET A 251 24.54 14.48 34.48
N CYS A 252 24.34 13.59 35.45
CA CYS A 252 25.32 13.26 36.49
C CYS A 252 26.37 12.22 36.05
N GLY A 253 26.16 11.45 34.99
CA GLY A 253 27.15 10.51 34.44
C GLY A 253 28.37 11.22 33.87
N LYS A 254 28.19 12.41 33.27
CA LYS A 254 29.29 13.32 32.91
C LYS A 254 30.01 13.85 34.14
N THR A 255 29.28 14.09 35.22
CA THR A 255 29.81 14.62 36.48
C THR A 255 30.65 13.58 37.24
N GLN A 256 30.26 12.30 37.20
CA GLN A 256 31.04 11.18 37.77
C GLN A 256 32.33 10.90 36.96
N ALA A 257 32.28 10.99 35.63
CA ALA A 257 33.47 10.90 34.78
C ALA A 257 34.46 12.06 35.05
N ALA A 258 33.96 13.29 35.19
CA ALA A 258 34.75 14.46 35.57
C ALA A 258 35.32 14.34 37.01
N LYS A 259 34.55 13.81 37.96
CA LYS A 259 35.02 13.54 39.35
C LYS A 259 36.15 12.50 39.38
N LYS A 260 36.09 11.47 38.53
CA LYS A 260 37.10 10.41 38.44
C LYS A 260 38.43 10.92 37.88
N GLN A 261 38.38 11.81 36.87
CA GLN A 261 39.57 12.49 36.34
C GLN A 261 40.17 13.49 37.35
N HIS A 262 39.34 14.25 38.05
CA HIS A 262 39.83 15.19 39.08
C HIS A 262 40.53 14.47 40.24
N MET A 263 40.00 13.33 40.72
CA MET A 263 40.64 12.50 41.74
C MET A 263 41.99 11.91 41.30
N GLN A 264 42.12 11.51 40.03
CA GLN A 264 43.39 11.04 39.47
C GLN A 264 44.45 12.15 39.42
N THR A 265 44.04 13.41 39.24
CA THR A 265 44.97 14.56 39.17
C THR A 265 45.50 14.96 40.55
N ILE A 266 44.69 14.80 41.62
CA ILE A 266 45.11 15.09 43.00
C ILE A 266 46.14 14.05 43.49
N ARG A 267 46.05 12.80 43.03
CA ARG A 267 47.01 11.75 43.38
C ARG A 267 48.42 11.94 42.77
N VAL A 268 48.58 12.89 41.85
CA VAL A 268 49.82 13.16 41.10
C VAL A 268 50.51 14.46 41.54
N ARG A 269 50.02 15.17 42.58
CA ARG A 269 50.83 16.22 43.23
C ARG A 269 51.71 15.58 44.31
N PRO A 270 53.03 15.38 44.08
CA PRO A 270 53.93 14.99 45.16
C PRO A 270 54.01 16.16 46.16
N LEU A 271 54.06 15.82 47.45
CA LEU A 271 54.56 16.71 48.49
C LEU A 271 56.02 17.07 48.13
N SER A 272 56.23 18.22 47.49
CA SER A 272 57.54 18.86 47.41
C SER A 272 57.48 20.16 48.20
N LEU A 273 57.64 20.05 49.52
CA LEU A 273 58.02 21.14 50.42
C LEU A 273 58.66 20.51 51.66
N ALA A 274 59.98 20.33 51.60
CA ALA A 274 60.96 20.68 52.64
C ALA A 274 62.26 19.88 52.41
N PRO A 275 63.44 20.44 52.74
CA PRO A 275 63.75 21.83 53.13
C PRO A 275 64.29 22.66 51.95
#